data_AF-A0A069AJZ3-F1
#
_entry.id   AF-A0A069AJZ3-F1
#
_cell.length_a   1.000
_cell.length_b   1.000
_cell.length_c   1.000
_cell.angle_alpha   90.00
_cell.angle_beta   90.00
_cell.angle_gamma   90.00
#
_symmetry.space_group_name_H-M   'P 1'
#
loop_
_entity.id
_entity.type
_entity.pdbx_description
1 polymer ?
#
loop_
_entity_poly.entity_id
_entity_poly.type
_entity_poly.pdbx_seq_one_letter_code
_entity_poly.pdbx_strand_id
1 'polypeptide(L)'
;MSKLKKFVILLAFLVVIFPISVYGYFYYKLSAIHDSSISSDLLNNNDHKNEDGIINILLMGTDARPNEDSSRSDAMMILTIDNKHNDIKLTSLARDSYVDIPGHGKQKLTHAYAYGQADLLIQTIEENFNIDIQNYACVNFESFMYIIDAIGGVEVTVEKGEIRELNKFIPETYKWNKSDDKGSIQYIRNSGKQTLNGYQALSFARIRHNDTAFARDGRQRQIIQAIIKKTETLPVTKYPGLLDAVLPYVKTNMKPNAILSLGAQVLKMGDLNIKQFEFPIDDEIHSTGGIYGKAGWVLRFDPDTLDILHDFIFNDIEFKQ
;
A
#
# COMPACT_ATOMS: atom_id res chain seq x y z
N MET A 1 -9.58 51.71 14.01
CA MET A 1 -8.34 50.89 13.88
C MET A 1 -7.61 51.32 12.60
N SER A 2 -6.33 51.69 12.68
CA SER A 2 -5.59 52.20 11.50
C SER A 2 -5.46 51.12 10.42
N LYS A 3 -5.33 51.55 9.15
CA LYS A 3 -5.11 50.62 8.01
C LYS A 3 -3.90 49.72 8.24
N LEU A 4 -2.82 50.26 8.84
CA LEU A 4 -1.62 49.52 9.22
C LEU A 4 -1.92 48.42 10.25
N LYS A 5 -2.69 48.72 11.30
CA LYS A 5 -3.04 47.73 12.33
C LYS A 5 -3.92 46.59 11.78
N LYS A 6 -4.84 46.89 10.85
CA LYS A 6 -5.62 45.86 10.13
C LYS A 6 -4.73 44.97 9.25
N PHE A 7 -3.78 45.57 8.54
CA PHE A 7 -2.84 44.84 7.69
C PHE A 7 -1.92 43.92 8.51
N VAL A 8 -1.36 44.41 9.64
CA VAL A 8 -0.52 43.60 10.53
C VAL A 8 -1.29 42.42 11.13
N ILE A 9 -2.55 42.63 11.53
CA ILE A 9 -3.40 41.54 12.05
C ILE A 9 -3.70 40.50 10.96
N LEU A 10 -4.01 40.93 9.74
CA LEU A 10 -4.20 40.02 8.61
C LEU A 10 -2.94 39.23 8.29
N LEU A 11 -1.77 39.89 8.31
CA LEU A 11 -0.47 39.25 8.09
C LEU A 11 -0.15 38.24 9.18
N ALA A 12 -0.34 38.60 10.45
CA ALA A 12 -0.16 37.69 11.59
C ALA A 12 -1.12 36.50 11.51
N PHE A 13 -2.36 36.72 11.06
CA PHE A 13 -3.31 35.64 10.82
C PHE A 13 -2.82 34.69 9.71
N LEU A 14 -2.38 35.21 8.57
CA LEU A 14 -1.92 34.39 7.44
C LEU A 14 -0.61 33.64 7.71
N VAL A 15 0.32 34.24 8.45
CA VAL A 15 1.67 33.69 8.66
C VAL A 15 1.75 32.80 9.90
N VAL A 16 0.92 33.03 10.92
CA VAL A 16 1.01 32.34 12.21
C VAL A 16 -0.26 31.54 12.51
N ILE A 17 -1.41 32.20 12.59
CA ILE A 17 -2.66 31.57 13.06
C ILE A 17 -3.17 30.53 12.05
N PHE A 18 -3.14 30.86 10.77
CA PHE A 18 -3.63 29.98 9.71
C PHE A 18 -2.78 28.69 9.60
N PRO A 19 -1.43 28.74 9.51
CA PRO A 19 -0.61 27.53 9.49
C PRO A 19 -0.77 26.66 10.74
N ILE A 20 -0.83 27.26 11.93
CA ILE A 20 -1.08 26.54 13.19
C ILE A 20 -2.43 25.83 13.17
N SER A 21 -3.48 26.50 12.65
CA SER A 21 -4.82 25.92 12.56
C SER A 21 -4.87 24.75 11.57
N VAL A 22 -4.21 24.90 10.41
CA VAL A 22 -4.09 23.84 9.41
C VAL A 22 -3.31 22.64 9.98
N TYR A 23 -2.15 22.89 10.59
CA TYR A 23 -1.36 21.86 11.26
C TYR A 23 -2.16 21.12 12.34
N GLY A 24 -2.83 21.86 13.23
CA GLY A 24 -3.65 21.30 14.30
C GLY A 24 -4.80 20.42 13.79
N TYR A 25 -5.49 20.84 12.72
CA TYR A 25 -6.54 20.05 12.08
C TYR A 25 -6.00 18.71 11.54
N PHE A 26 -4.90 18.75 10.78
CA PHE A 26 -4.31 17.52 10.25
C PHE A 26 -3.77 16.61 11.35
N TYR A 27 -3.09 17.17 12.35
CA TYR A 27 -2.59 16.41 13.49
C TYR A 27 -3.71 15.69 14.24
N TYR A 28 -4.82 16.39 14.52
CA TYR A 28 -5.99 15.79 15.16
C TYR A 28 -6.56 14.62 14.35
N LYS A 29 -6.72 14.77 13.03
CA LYS A 29 -7.25 13.72 12.16
C LYS A 29 -6.32 12.50 12.08
N LEU A 30 -5.02 12.73 11.93
CA LEU A 30 -4.02 11.66 11.89
C LEU A 30 -3.84 10.99 13.26
N SER A 31 -4.16 11.67 14.37
CA SER A 31 -4.09 11.03 15.68
C SER A 31 -5.19 9.97 15.88
N ALA A 32 -6.28 10.04 15.12
CA ALA A 32 -7.40 9.11 15.23
C ALA A 32 -7.15 7.75 14.56
N ILE A 33 -6.15 7.64 13.68
CA ILE A 33 -5.81 6.40 12.93
C ILE A 33 -4.59 5.68 13.49
N HIS A 34 -3.87 6.33 14.39
CA HIS A 34 -2.63 5.81 14.95
C HIS A 34 -2.96 4.60 15.83
N ASP A 35 -2.52 3.43 15.38
CA ASP A 35 -2.61 2.20 16.14
C ASP A 35 -1.43 2.11 17.09
N SER A 36 -1.73 2.24 18.39
CA SER A 36 -0.77 2.11 19.48
C SER A 36 -0.61 0.68 19.98
N SER A 37 -1.34 -0.29 19.42
CA SER A 37 -1.27 -1.70 19.83
C SER A 37 -0.06 -2.45 19.25
N ILE A 38 0.55 -1.92 18.20
CA ILE A 38 1.77 -2.44 17.58
C ILE A 38 2.96 -2.10 18.47
N SER A 39 3.78 -3.10 18.77
CA SER A 39 5.00 -2.88 19.53
C SER A 39 5.95 -1.97 18.75
N SER A 40 6.16 -0.75 19.24
CA SER A 40 7.19 0.15 18.71
C SER A 40 8.59 -0.47 18.79
N ASP A 41 8.79 -1.44 19.68
CA ASP A 41 10.10 -2.05 19.92
C ASP A 41 10.52 -2.97 18.78
N LEU A 42 9.58 -3.59 18.05
CA LEU A 42 9.89 -4.39 16.87
C LEU A 42 10.40 -3.51 15.72
N LEU A 43 9.73 -2.38 15.48
CA LEU A 43 10.04 -1.46 14.37
C LEU A 43 11.23 -0.51 14.64
N ASN A 44 11.66 -0.40 15.90
CA ASN A 44 12.83 0.40 16.28
C ASN A 44 14.10 -0.45 16.37
N ASN A 45 13.99 -1.77 16.22
CA ASN A 45 15.14 -2.65 16.25
C ASN A 45 15.75 -2.71 14.85
N ASN A 46 16.66 -1.77 14.58
CA ASN A 46 17.34 -1.56 13.31
C ASN A 46 18.41 -2.64 13.03
N ASP A 47 18.04 -3.91 13.23
CA ASP A 47 18.96 -5.06 13.14
C ASP A 47 19.11 -5.58 11.70
N HIS A 48 18.25 -5.14 10.76
CA HIS A 48 18.35 -5.48 9.35
C HIS A 48 18.80 -4.28 8.50
N LYS A 49 18.80 -4.45 7.18
CA LYS A 49 19.31 -3.42 6.27
C LYS A 49 18.38 -2.21 6.27
N ASN A 50 18.95 -1.06 6.61
CA ASN A 50 18.37 0.27 6.47
C ASN A 50 19.41 1.23 5.88
N GLU A 51 18.94 2.35 5.32
CA GLU A 51 19.79 3.38 4.74
C GLU A 51 19.21 4.76 5.06
N ASP A 52 20.06 5.68 5.53
CA ASP A 52 19.64 7.06 5.79
C ASP A 52 19.04 7.70 4.53
N GLY A 53 17.84 8.26 4.67
CA GLY A 53 17.09 8.88 3.56
C GLY A 53 16.18 7.92 2.80
N ILE A 54 16.22 6.61 3.09
CA ILE A 54 15.34 5.60 2.52
C ILE A 54 14.36 5.12 3.59
N ILE A 55 13.06 5.20 3.31
CA ILE A 55 12.01 4.80 4.25
C ILE A 55 11.15 3.71 3.61
N ASN A 56 11.12 2.54 4.23
CA ASN A 56 10.32 1.40 3.82
C ASN A 56 9.02 1.32 4.65
N ILE A 57 7.90 1.31 3.94
CA ILE A 57 6.56 1.23 4.52
C ILE A 57 5.86 0.00 3.96
N LEU A 58 5.45 -0.93 4.81
CA LEU A 58 4.70 -2.11 4.39
C LEU A 58 3.22 -1.75 4.16
N LEU A 59 2.77 -1.85 2.92
CA LEU A 59 1.37 -1.77 2.54
C LEU A 59 0.74 -3.17 2.60
N MET A 60 -0.33 -3.31 3.38
CA MET A 60 -1.04 -4.57 3.59
C MET A 60 -2.49 -4.47 3.16
N GLY A 61 -2.94 -5.44 2.36
CA GLY A 61 -4.34 -5.64 2.01
C GLY A 61 -4.87 -6.94 2.60
N THR A 62 -5.78 -6.84 3.57
CA THR A 62 -6.36 -8.01 4.24
C THR A 62 -7.61 -8.50 3.55
N ASP A 63 -7.82 -9.81 3.50
CA ASP A 63 -9.07 -10.42 3.01
C ASP A 63 -10.23 -10.36 4.01
N ALA A 64 -10.08 -9.62 5.12
CA ALA A 64 -11.13 -9.34 6.10
C ALA A 64 -12.36 -8.74 5.42
N ARG A 65 -13.47 -9.47 5.52
CA ARG A 65 -14.78 -8.97 5.09
C ARG A 65 -15.38 -8.08 6.19
N PRO A 66 -16.42 -7.30 5.87
CA PRO A 66 -17.15 -6.57 6.91
C PRO A 66 -17.58 -7.52 8.04
N ASN A 67 -17.13 -7.23 9.27
CA ASN A 67 -17.35 -8.01 10.50
C ASN A 67 -16.52 -9.32 10.66
N GLU A 68 -15.38 -9.47 9.97
CA GLU A 68 -14.45 -10.59 10.21
C GLU A 68 -13.17 -10.12 10.93
N ASP A 69 -12.86 -10.73 12.08
CA ASP A 69 -11.66 -10.42 12.88
C ASP A 69 -10.42 -11.23 12.47
N SER A 70 -10.61 -12.37 11.79
CA SER A 70 -9.54 -13.25 11.33
C SER A 70 -9.41 -13.17 9.82
N SER A 71 -8.25 -12.72 9.34
CA SER A 71 -7.96 -12.58 7.91
C SER A 71 -6.50 -12.89 7.61
N ARG A 72 -6.20 -13.07 6.33
CA ARG A 72 -4.85 -13.14 5.80
C ARG A 72 -4.54 -11.84 5.06
N SER A 73 -3.26 -11.50 5.00
CA SER A 73 -2.79 -10.46 4.07
C SER A 73 -2.57 -11.09 2.70
N ASP A 74 -3.50 -10.83 1.79
CA ASP A 74 -3.50 -11.36 0.41
C ASP A 74 -2.77 -10.41 -0.55
N ALA A 75 -2.47 -9.19 -0.11
CA ALA A 75 -1.67 -8.18 -0.82
C ALA A 75 -0.59 -7.64 0.14
N MET A 76 0.68 -7.72 -0.24
CA MET A 76 1.82 -7.23 0.55
C MET A 76 2.78 -6.52 -0.38
N MET A 77 3.10 -5.27 -0.05
CA MET A 77 3.96 -4.44 -0.89
C MET A 77 4.79 -3.49 -0.03
N ILE A 78 6.08 -3.41 -0.28
CA ILE A 78 6.95 -2.41 0.33
C ILE A 78 6.88 -1.15 -0.54
N LEU A 79 6.39 -0.07 0.05
CA LEU A 79 6.51 1.29 -0.48
C LEU A 79 7.80 1.89 0.06
N THR A 80 8.77 2.09 -0.81
CA THR A 80 10.04 2.75 -0.49
C THR A 80 9.99 4.20 -0.93
N ILE A 81 10.18 5.11 0.02
CA ILE A 81 10.39 6.53 -0.23
C ILE A 81 11.91 6.77 -0.25
N ASP A 82 12.47 6.95 -1.43
CA ASP A 82 13.91 7.10 -1.64
C ASP A 82 14.27 8.59 -1.82
N ASN A 83 14.62 9.26 -0.72
CA ASN A 83 15.04 10.67 -0.77
C ASN A 83 16.46 10.85 -1.31
N LYS A 84 17.26 9.78 -1.46
CA LYS A 84 18.60 9.85 -2.04
C LYS A 84 18.52 10.01 -3.55
N HIS A 85 17.62 9.25 -4.18
CA HIS A 85 17.47 9.22 -5.63
C HIS A 85 16.22 9.99 -6.14
N ASN A 86 15.36 10.46 -5.22
CA ASN A 86 14.06 11.10 -5.51
C ASN A 86 13.09 10.17 -6.24
N ASP A 87 13.04 8.91 -5.81
CA ASP A 87 12.19 7.87 -6.39
C ASP A 87 11.18 7.34 -5.37
N ILE A 88 10.05 6.88 -5.89
CA ILE A 88 9.10 6.05 -5.17
C ILE A 88 9.21 4.64 -5.73
N LYS A 89 9.48 3.64 -4.88
CA LYS A 89 9.60 2.24 -5.33
C LYS A 89 8.52 1.39 -4.70
N LEU A 90 7.91 0.54 -5.51
CA LEU A 90 6.86 -0.40 -5.08
C LEU A 90 7.34 -1.83 -5.30
N THR A 91 7.64 -2.54 -4.22
CA THR A 91 8.05 -3.94 -4.28
C THR A 91 6.91 -4.84 -3.80
N SER A 92 6.28 -5.58 -4.70
CA SER A 92 5.33 -6.62 -4.30
C SER A 92 6.05 -7.79 -3.67
N LEU A 93 5.45 -8.35 -2.62
CA LEU A 93 5.88 -9.57 -1.97
C LEU A 93 4.84 -10.66 -2.22
N ALA A 94 5.22 -11.68 -2.98
CA ALA A 94 4.31 -12.75 -3.36
C ALA A 94 3.81 -13.48 -2.10
N ARG A 95 2.50 -13.57 -1.93
CA ARG A 95 1.90 -14.10 -0.70
C ARG A 95 2.27 -15.56 -0.38
N ASP A 96 2.58 -16.32 -1.42
CA ASP A 96 2.87 -17.75 -1.38
C ASP A 96 4.37 -18.04 -1.23
N SER A 97 5.19 -17.00 -1.01
CA SER A 97 6.62 -17.10 -0.70
C SER A 97 6.87 -18.03 0.49
N TYR A 98 7.83 -18.94 0.34
CA TYR A 98 8.18 -19.93 1.33
C TYR A 98 9.22 -19.38 2.30
N VAL A 99 8.74 -18.89 3.44
CA VAL A 99 9.51 -18.14 4.44
C VAL A 99 9.45 -18.82 5.79
N ASP A 100 10.47 -18.62 6.62
CA ASP A 100 10.44 -19.05 8.02
C ASP A 100 9.61 -18.06 8.85
N ILE A 101 8.54 -18.52 9.48
CA ILE A 101 7.69 -17.68 10.32
C ILE A 101 8.08 -17.91 11.79
N PRO A 102 8.51 -16.87 12.53
CA PRO A 102 8.92 -16.98 13.93
C PRO A 102 7.88 -17.74 14.77
N GLY A 103 8.30 -18.82 15.43
CA GLY A 103 7.43 -19.67 16.24
C GLY A 103 6.48 -20.62 15.48
N HIS A 104 6.46 -20.58 14.14
CA HIS A 104 5.56 -21.38 13.29
C HIS A 104 6.26 -22.18 12.18
N GLY A 105 7.57 -21.98 12.00
CA GLY A 105 8.42 -22.64 11.01
C GLY A 105 8.11 -22.23 9.57
N LYS A 106 8.68 -22.95 8.60
CA LYS A 106 8.57 -22.58 7.19
C LYS A 106 7.19 -22.80 6.58
N GLN A 107 6.53 -21.72 6.15
CA GLN A 107 5.21 -21.71 5.52
C GLN A 107 5.07 -20.57 4.49
N LYS A 108 3.85 -20.33 4.00
CA LYS A 108 3.52 -19.21 3.12
C LYS A 108 3.56 -17.89 3.89
N LEU A 109 4.17 -16.86 3.32
CA LEU A 109 4.25 -15.52 3.92
C LEU A 109 2.90 -14.99 4.42
N THR A 110 1.82 -15.19 3.66
CA THR A 110 0.45 -14.76 4.03
C THR A 110 -0.05 -15.34 5.37
N HIS A 111 0.49 -16.47 5.83
CA HIS A 111 0.11 -17.07 7.10
C HIS A 111 0.63 -16.28 8.31
N ALA A 112 1.73 -15.54 8.17
CA ALA A 112 2.29 -14.75 9.28
C ALA A 112 1.25 -13.74 9.82
N TYR A 113 0.50 -13.11 8.92
CA TYR A 113 -0.59 -12.22 9.31
C TYR A 113 -1.74 -12.96 10.02
N ALA A 114 -2.08 -14.17 9.58
CA ALA A 114 -3.12 -14.95 10.25
C ALA A 114 -2.72 -15.39 11.67
N TYR A 115 -1.42 -15.55 11.93
CA TYR A 115 -0.90 -16.00 13.22
C TYR A 115 -0.65 -14.86 14.21
N GLY A 116 -0.10 -13.74 13.76
CA GLY A 116 0.29 -12.64 14.62
C GLY A 116 0.06 -11.25 14.02
N GLN A 117 -0.85 -11.16 13.04
CA GLN A 117 -1.24 -9.92 12.37
C GLN A 117 -0.04 -9.15 11.81
N ALA A 118 -0.05 -7.83 11.90
CA ALA A 118 1.00 -6.97 11.37
C ALA A 118 2.35 -7.24 12.05
N ASP A 119 2.40 -7.45 13.36
CA ASP A 119 3.65 -7.65 14.11
C ASP A 119 4.44 -8.85 13.59
N LEU A 120 3.81 -10.03 13.54
CA LEU A 120 4.49 -11.24 13.08
C LEU A 120 4.77 -11.20 11.58
N LEU A 121 3.91 -10.57 10.77
CA LEU A 121 4.18 -10.41 9.34
C LEU A 121 5.41 -9.53 9.11
N ILE A 122 5.51 -8.41 9.81
CA ILE A 122 6.66 -7.50 9.71
C ILE A 122 7.93 -8.24 10.15
N GLN A 123 7.92 -8.87 11.32
CA GLN A 123 9.06 -9.66 11.78
C GLN A 123 9.46 -10.75 10.77
N THR A 124 8.48 -11.44 10.17
CA THR A 124 8.75 -12.46 9.13
C THR A 124 9.43 -11.84 7.90
N ILE A 125 8.97 -10.67 7.45
CA ILE A 125 9.55 -9.96 6.29
C ILE A 125 10.98 -9.51 6.61
N GLU A 126 11.19 -8.91 7.77
CA GLU A 126 12.50 -8.42 8.22
C GLU A 126 13.51 -9.56 8.33
N GLU A 127 13.15 -10.68 8.98
CA GLU A 127 14.03 -11.83 9.16
C GLU A 127 14.33 -12.58 7.86
N ASN A 128 13.38 -12.69 6.92
CA ASN A 128 13.57 -13.47 5.69
C ASN A 128 14.16 -12.66 4.54
N PHE A 129 13.89 -11.35 4.48
CA PHE A 129 14.36 -10.49 3.39
C PHE A 129 15.47 -9.53 3.81
N ASN A 130 15.83 -9.50 5.09
CA ASN A 130 16.88 -8.67 5.67
C ASN A 130 16.73 -7.18 5.31
N ILE A 131 15.53 -6.64 5.52
CA ILE A 131 15.16 -5.25 5.26
C ILE A 131 14.39 -4.74 6.46
N ASP A 132 14.79 -3.62 7.05
CA ASP A 132 13.99 -3.00 8.11
C ASP A 132 12.74 -2.35 7.51
N ILE A 133 11.59 -2.63 8.12
CA ILE A 133 10.31 -2.00 7.83
C ILE A 133 10.03 -0.98 8.93
N GLN A 134 10.07 0.31 8.62
CA GLN A 134 9.90 1.34 9.66
C GLN A 134 8.43 1.55 10.02
N ASN A 135 7.53 1.32 9.06
CA ASN A 135 6.10 1.59 9.21
C ASN A 135 5.24 0.64 8.39
N TYR A 136 3.94 0.61 8.67
CA TYR A 136 2.97 -0.05 7.81
C TYR A 136 1.69 0.78 7.64
N ALA A 137 0.96 0.47 6.57
CA ALA A 137 -0.43 0.89 6.39
C ALA A 137 -1.26 -0.32 5.94
N CYS A 138 -2.35 -0.59 6.65
CA CYS A 138 -3.19 -1.75 6.43
C CYS A 138 -4.61 -1.32 6.06
N VAL A 139 -5.16 -1.92 5.02
CA VAL A 139 -6.54 -1.70 4.54
C VAL A 139 -7.25 -3.03 4.32
N ASN A 140 -8.54 -3.08 4.64
CA ASN A 140 -9.41 -4.20 4.29
C ASN A 140 -10.18 -3.92 3.00
N PHE A 141 -11.00 -4.87 2.53
CA PHE A 141 -11.76 -4.71 1.29
C PHE A 141 -12.74 -3.54 1.31
N GLU A 142 -13.44 -3.33 2.41
CA GLU A 142 -14.38 -2.22 2.55
C GLU A 142 -13.64 -0.87 2.46
N SER A 143 -12.59 -0.74 3.26
CA SER A 143 -11.68 0.40 3.29
C SER A 143 -11.13 0.74 1.91
N PHE A 144 -10.62 -0.27 1.22
CA PHE A 144 -10.08 -0.15 -0.13
C PHE A 144 -11.11 0.42 -1.12
N MET A 145 -12.35 -0.07 -1.08
CA MET A 145 -13.39 0.43 -1.99
C MET A 145 -13.73 1.90 -1.71
N TYR A 146 -13.88 2.29 -0.43
CA TYR A 146 -14.16 3.68 -0.07
C TYR A 146 -13.04 4.63 -0.46
N ILE A 147 -11.78 4.23 -0.25
CA ILE A 147 -10.61 5.03 -0.63
C ILE A 147 -10.64 5.32 -2.13
N ILE A 148 -10.92 4.30 -2.96
CA ILE A 148 -10.98 4.46 -4.42
C ILE A 148 -12.17 5.32 -4.85
N ASP A 149 -13.34 5.14 -4.24
CA ASP A 149 -14.50 5.97 -4.53
C ASP A 149 -14.24 7.45 -4.15
N ALA A 150 -13.58 7.70 -3.01
CA ALA A 150 -13.25 9.02 -2.52
C ALA A 150 -12.28 9.81 -3.42
N ILE A 151 -11.33 9.13 -4.07
CA ILE A 151 -10.44 9.75 -5.08
C ILE A 151 -11.09 9.88 -6.46
N GLY A 152 -12.34 9.42 -6.62
CA GLY A 152 -13.07 9.46 -7.89
C GLY A 152 -12.64 8.36 -8.88
N GLY A 153 -12.25 7.19 -8.36
CA GLY A 153 -11.82 6.04 -9.15
C GLY A 153 -10.35 6.06 -9.57
N VAL A 154 -9.88 4.92 -10.07
CA VAL A 154 -8.51 4.68 -10.52
C VAL A 154 -8.46 4.29 -11.98
N GLU A 155 -7.57 4.88 -12.76
CA GLU A 155 -7.33 4.47 -14.16
C GLU A 155 -6.38 3.27 -14.17
N VAL A 156 -6.83 2.15 -14.72
CA VAL A 156 -6.01 0.95 -14.98
C VAL A 156 -6.20 0.49 -16.43
N THR A 157 -5.29 -0.33 -16.92
CA THR A 157 -5.42 -1.01 -18.21
C THR A 157 -6.02 -2.39 -17.97
N VAL A 158 -7.25 -2.61 -18.46
CA VAL A 158 -7.92 -3.92 -18.39
C VAL A 158 -7.68 -4.68 -19.69
N GLU A 159 -7.11 -5.87 -19.62
CA GLU A 159 -6.91 -6.73 -20.78
C GLU A 159 -8.17 -7.48 -21.18
N LYS A 160 -8.25 -7.88 -22.45
CA LYS A 160 -9.42 -8.61 -22.97
C LYS A 160 -9.67 -9.94 -22.23
N GLY A 161 -8.61 -10.61 -21.80
CA GLY A 161 -8.70 -11.87 -21.04
C GLY A 161 -9.28 -11.69 -19.63
N GLU A 162 -9.09 -10.51 -19.03
CA GLU A 162 -9.46 -10.22 -17.64
C GLU A 162 -10.95 -9.90 -17.48
N ILE A 163 -11.59 -9.35 -18.52
CA ILE A 163 -12.98 -8.83 -18.47
C ILE A 163 -13.96 -9.85 -17.89
N ARG A 164 -13.84 -11.13 -18.28
CA ARG A 164 -14.76 -12.18 -17.82
C ARG A 164 -14.64 -12.39 -16.31
N GLU A 165 -13.43 -12.54 -15.80
CA GLU A 165 -13.20 -12.78 -14.37
C GLU A 165 -13.46 -11.53 -13.54
N LEU A 166 -13.07 -10.35 -14.03
CA LEU A 166 -13.40 -9.08 -13.41
C LEU A 166 -14.92 -8.99 -13.17
N ASN A 167 -15.71 -9.21 -14.24
CA ASN A 167 -17.17 -9.16 -14.17
C ASN A 167 -17.79 -10.25 -13.31
N LYS A 168 -17.11 -11.38 -13.09
CA LYS A 168 -17.55 -12.44 -12.19
C LYS A 168 -17.47 -12.02 -10.73
N PHE A 169 -16.49 -11.19 -10.34
CA PHE A 169 -16.37 -10.68 -8.97
C PHE A 169 -17.23 -9.44 -8.69
N ILE A 170 -17.59 -8.66 -9.71
CA ILE A 170 -18.38 -7.42 -9.55
C ILE A 170 -19.67 -7.60 -8.71
N PRO A 171 -20.53 -8.62 -8.93
CA PRO A 171 -21.75 -8.76 -8.16
C PRO A 171 -21.52 -8.94 -6.66
N GLU A 172 -20.41 -9.58 -6.28
CA GLU A 172 -20.04 -9.79 -4.89
C GLU A 172 -19.49 -8.50 -4.28
N THR A 173 -18.50 -7.88 -4.91
CA THR A 173 -17.86 -6.65 -4.41
C THR A 173 -18.85 -5.48 -4.36
N TYR A 174 -19.78 -5.38 -5.30
CA TYR A 174 -20.85 -4.38 -5.31
C TYR A 174 -21.79 -4.50 -4.09
N LYS A 175 -22.05 -5.73 -3.61
CA LYS A 175 -22.84 -5.96 -2.39
C LYS A 175 -22.09 -5.54 -1.12
N TRP A 176 -20.77 -5.68 -1.13
CA TRP A 176 -19.91 -5.30 -0.01
C TRP A 176 -19.71 -3.79 0.08
N ASN A 177 -19.59 -3.08 -1.04
CA ASN A 177 -19.50 -1.63 -1.05
C ASN A 177 -20.78 -1.02 -0.45
N LYS A 178 -20.70 -0.27 0.67
CA LYS A 178 -21.88 0.43 1.25
C LYS A 178 -21.90 1.92 0.96
N SER A 179 -21.10 2.39 0.01
CA SER A 179 -21.12 3.78 -0.44
C SER A 179 -22.51 4.11 -0.98
N ASP A 180 -23.08 5.22 -0.50
CA ASP A 180 -24.37 5.75 -0.96
C ASP A 180 -24.30 6.19 -2.43
N ASP A 181 -23.11 6.57 -2.90
CA ASP A 181 -22.87 7.10 -4.25
C ASP A 181 -22.50 6.03 -5.29
N LYS A 182 -22.49 4.73 -4.93
CA LYS A 182 -22.02 3.64 -5.82
C LYS A 182 -22.89 3.40 -7.07
N GLY A 183 -24.05 4.06 -7.16
CA GLY A 183 -24.97 3.97 -8.30
C GLY A 183 -25.51 2.56 -8.55
N SER A 184 -25.97 2.29 -9.77
CA SER A 184 -26.34 0.94 -10.20
C SER A 184 -25.11 0.09 -10.53
N ILE A 185 -25.24 -1.23 -10.45
CA ILE A 185 -24.16 -2.16 -10.81
C ILE A 185 -23.73 -1.97 -12.27
N GLN A 186 -22.42 -1.79 -12.49
CA GLN A 186 -21.84 -1.61 -13.82
C GLN A 186 -20.74 -2.63 -14.08
N TYR A 187 -20.83 -3.30 -15.24
CA TYR A 187 -19.86 -4.29 -15.72
C TYR A 187 -18.90 -3.67 -16.74
N ILE A 188 -17.66 -4.16 -16.75
CA ILE A 188 -16.65 -3.75 -17.73
C ILE A 188 -16.93 -4.45 -19.07
N ARG A 189 -17.02 -3.68 -20.15
CA ARG A 189 -17.39 -4.20 -21.48
C ARG A 189 -16.23 -4.23 -22.47
N ASN A 190 -15.25 -3.37 -22.28
CA ASN A 190 -14.15 -3.16 -23.22
C ASN A 190 -12.80 -3.27 -22.49
N SER A 191 -11.79 -3.74 -23.22
CA SER A 191 -10.40 -3.70 -22.77
C SER A 191 -9.78 -2.32 -23.00
N GLY A 192 -8.55 -2.12 -22.51
CA GLY A 192 -7.81 -0.86 -22.57
C GLY A 192 -7.95 -0.06 -21.27
N LYS A 193 -7.68 1.24 -21.34
CA LYS A 193 -7.78 2.13 -20.19
C LYS A 193 -9.22 2.24 -19.68
N GLN A 194 -9.42 1.92 -18.41
CA GLN A 194 -10.70 1.99 -17.72
C GLN A 194 -10.51 2.74 -16.40
N THR A 195 -11.44 3.64 -16.07
CA THR A 195 -11.52 4.23 -14.72
C THR A 195 -12.44 3.35 -13.89
N LEU A 196 -11.87 2.62 -12.93
CA LEU A 196 -12.59 1.72 -12.05
C LEU A 196 -12.98 2.44 -10.76
N ASN A 197 -14.25 2.34 -10.36
CA ASN A 197 -14.70 2.70 -9.02
C ASN A 197 -14.30 1.63 -7.98
N GLY A 198 -14.61 1.85 -6.70
CA GLY A 198 -14.14 1.00 -5.60
C GLY A 198 -14.45 -0.48 -5.79
N TYR A 199 -15.71 -0.83 -6.06
CA TYR A 199 -16.07 -2.24 -6.20
C TYR A 199 -15.50 -2.86 -7.49
N GLN A 200 -15.38 -2.10 -8.58
CA GLN A 200 -14.74 -2.57 -9.80
C GLN A 200 -13.24 -2.79 -9.61
N ALA A 201 -12.55 -1.87 -8.95
CA ALA A 201 -11.14 -1.98 -8.64
C ALA A 201 -10.85 -3.15 -7.71
N LEU A 202 -11.73 -3.41 -6.72
CA LEU A 202 -11.59 -4.58 -5.86
C LEU A 202 -11.78 -5.88 -6.66
N SER A 203 -12.72 -5.86 -7.60
CA SER A 203 -12.94 -7.00 -8.52
C SER A 203 -11.71 -7.24 -9.40
N PHE A 204 -11.12 -6.15 -9.92
CA PHE A 204 -9.89 -6.19 -10.70
C PHE A 204 -8.71 -6.72 -9.89
N ALA A 205 -8.49 -6.28 -8.66
CA ALA A 205 -7.46 -6.81 -7.76
C ALA A 205 -7.64 -8.30 -7.41
N ARG A 206 -8.87 -8.82 -7.49
CA ARG A 206 -9.23 -10.18 -7.08
C ARG A 206 -9.29 -11.22 -8.20
N ILE A 207 -8.97 -10.86 -9.46
CA ILE A 207 -8.90 -11.82 -10.58
C ILE A 207 -7.90 -12.96 -10.24
N ARG A 208 -8.24 -14.20 -10.66
CA ARG A 208 -7.48 -15.44 -10.34
C ARG A 208 -7.37 -16.46 -11.49
N HIS A 209 -8.21 -16.44 -12.53
CA HIS A 209 -8.27 -17.53 -13.51
C HIS A 209 -7.17 -17.41 -14.56
N ASN A 210 -6.43 -18.52 -14.80
CA ASN A 210 -5.29 -18.61 -15.71
C ASN A 210 -4.14 -17.64 -15.39
N ASP A 211 -4.07 -17.19 -14.14
CA ASP A 211 -3.16 -16.15 -13.69
C ASP A 211 -2.14 -16.70 -12.70
N THR A 212 -0.87 -16.28 -12.82
CA THR A 212 0.13 -16.54 -11.79
C THR A 212 -0.17 -15.67 -10.56
N ALA A 213 0.36 -16.02 -9.38
CA ALA A 213 0.25 -15.15 -8.20
C ALA A 213 0.77 -13.73 -8.50
N PHE A 214 1.84 -13.66 -9.29
CA PHE A 214 2.53 -12.44 -9.69
C PHE A 214 1.69 -11.49 -10.54
N ALA A 215 0.84 -12.01 -11.44
CA ALA A 215 -0.04 -11.15 -12.23
C ALA A 215 -1.12 -10.48 -11.38
N ARG A 216 -1.59 -11.14 -10.32
CA ARG A 216 -2.45 -10.49 -9.32
C ARG A 216 -1.72 -9.40 -8.57
N ASP A 217 -0.50 -9.67 -8.16
CA ASP A 217 0.32 -8.72 -7.42
C ASP A 217 0.66 -7.51 -8.32
N GLY A 218 0.84 -7.72 -9.62
CA GLY A 218 0.95 -6.70 -10.66
C GLY A 218 -0.28 -5.81 -10.78
N ARG A 219 -1.50 -6.38 -10.80
CA ARG A 219 -2.75 -5.59 -10.80
C ARG A 219 -2.90 -4.75 -9.53
N GLN A 220 -2.52 -5.30 -8.38
CA GLN A 220 -2.52 -4.57 -7.11
C GLN A 220 -1.53 -3.40 -7.14
N ARG A 221 -0.29 -3.59 -7.63
CA ARG A 221 0.66 -2.50 -7.90
C ARG A 221 0.10 -1.45 -8.82
N GLN A 222 -0.52 -1.85 -9.93
CA GLN A 222 -1.10 -0.93 -10.90
C GLN A 222 -2.16 -0.03 -10.26
N ILE A 223 -2.99 -0.58 -9.35
CA ILE A 223 -3.95 0.21 -8.58
C ILE A 223 -3.23 1.20 -7.65
N ILE A 224 -2.21 0.77 -6.90
CA ILE A 224 -1.45 1.68 -6.01
C ILE A 224 -0.76 2.80 -6.81
N GLN A 225 -0.14 2.48 -7.95
CA GLN A 225 0.43 3.46 -8.86
C GLN A 225 -0.62 4.45 -9.36
N ALA A 226 -1.81 3.97 -9.72
CA ALA A 226 -2.91 4.82 -10.15
C ALA A 226 -3.40 5.73 -9.01
N ILE A 227 -3.43 5.26 -7.77
CA ILE A 227 -3.75 6.07 -6.58
C ILE A 227 -2.70 7.17 -6.38
N ILE A 228 -1.40 6.84 -6.44
CA ILE A 228 -0.31 7.80 -6.29
C ILE A 228 -0.42 8.89 -7.37
N LYS A 229 -0.53 8.50 -8.64
CA LYS A 229 -0.66 9.41 -9.78
C LYS A 229 -1.91 10.29 -9.71
N LYS A 230 -3.04 9.71 -9.28
CA LYS A 230 -4.27 10.47 -9.05
C LYS A 230 -4.07 11.52 -7.96
N THR A 231 -3.41 11.15 -6.87
CA THR A 231 -3.17 12.05 -5.73
C THR A 231 -2.17 13.16 -6.04
N GLU A 232 -1.14 12.85 -6.83
CA GLU A 232 -0.16 13.81 -7.34
C GLU A 232 -0.81 14.91 -8.18
N THR A 233 -1.80 14.55 -9.01
CA THR A 233 -2.51 15.50 -9.88
C THR A 233 -3.65 16.26 -9.20
N LEU A 234 -4.01 15.91 -7.96
CA LEU A 234 -5.07 16.59 -7.22
C LEU A 234 -4.57 17.93 -6.64
N PRO A 235 -5.38 19.00 -6.69
CA PRO A 235 -5.04 20.24 -6.01
C PRO A 235 -4.88 20.01 -4.50
N VAL A 236 -3.87 20.65 -3.88
CA VAL A 236 -3.62 20.56 -2.43
C VAL A 236 -4.85 20.94 -1.59
N THR A 237 -5.74 21.78 -2.12
CA THR A 237 -7.02 22.15 -1.49
C THR A 237 -8.01 20.99 -1.34
N LYS A 238 -7.82 19.89 -2.08
CA LYS A 238 -8.62 18.65 -1.98
C LYS A 238 -8.07 17.67 -0.95
N TYR A 239 -6.82 17.83 -0.51
CA TYR A 239 -6.18 16.89 0.43
C TYR A 239 -6.90 16.79 1.78
N PRO A 240 -7.42 17.88 2.39
CA PRO A 240 -8.22 17.75 3.62
C PRO A 240 -9.42 16.80 3.46
N GLY A 241 -10.20 16.97 2.39
CA GLY A 241 -11.36 16.12 2.12
C GLY A 241 -10.98 14.68 1.78
N LEU A 242 -9.86 14.49 1.07
CA LEU A 242 -9.32 13.17 0.78
C LEU A 242 -8.89 12.45 2.07
N LEU A 243 -8.13 13.12 2.94
CA LEU A 243 -7.74 12.54 4.22
C LEU A 243 -8.96 12.23 5.08
N ASP A 244 -9.95 13.12 5.15
CA ASP A 244 -11.20 12.86 5.88
C ASP A 244 -11.92 11.60 5.37
N ALA A 245 -11.84 11.32 4.07
CA ALA A 245 -12.46 10.15 3.46
C ALA A 245 -11.61 8.87 3.55
N VAL A 246 -10.28 8.97 3.64
CA VAL A 246 -9.36 7.82 3.61
C VAL A 246 -8.95 7.38 5.01
N LEU A 247 -8.63 8.32 5.88
CA LEU A 247 -8.00 8.06 7.17
C LEU A 247 -8.81 7.08 8.06
N PRO A 248 -10.15 7.19 8.19
CA PRO A 248 -10.93 6.26 9.02
C PRO A 248 -10.80 4.78 8.61
N TYR A 249 -10.30 4.52 7.41
CA TYR A 249 -10.22 3.21 6.79
C TYR A 249 -8.77 2.66 6.71
N VAL A 250 -7.80 3.36 7.30
CA VAL A 250 -6.40 2.95 7.31
C VAL A 250 -5.95 2.69 8.75
N LYS A 251 -5.42 1.49 8.99
CA LYS A 251 -4.74 1.14 10.24
C LYS A 251 -3.23 1.30 10.06
N THR A 252 -2.56 2.08 10.91
CA THR A 252 -1.12 2.35 10.78
C THR A 252 -0.45 2.62 12.13
N ASN A 253 0.80 2.21 12.29
CA ASN A 253 1.66 2.58 13.42
C ASN A 253 2.27 3.99 13.27
N MET A 254 2.13 4.64 12.10
CA MET A 254 2.77 5.93 11.85
C MET A 254 2.20 7.01 12.78
N LYS A 255 3.10 7.77 13.43
CA LYS A 255 2.70 8.95 14.19
C LYS A 255 2.26 10.08 13.25
N PRO A 256 1.33 10.95 13.65
CA PRO A 256 0.86 12.07 12.83
C PRO A 256 1.98 12.91 12.19
N ASN A 257 3.01 13.24 12.98
CA ASN A 257 4.14 14.03 12.49
C ASN A 257 5.00 13.28 11.46
N ALA A 258 5.09 11.95 11.56
CA ALA A 258 5.80 11.14 10.56
C ALA A 258 5.04 11.17 9.23
N ILE A 259 3.71 11.02 9.25
CA ILE A 259 2.87 11.09 8.04
C ILE A 259 2.98 12.47 7.39
N LEU A 260 2.92 13.56 8.17
CA LEU A 260 3.08 14.92 7.66
C LEU A 260 4.48 15.15 7.08
N SER A 261 5.52 14.62 7.73
CA SER A 261 6.90 14.72 7.23
C SER A 261 7.07 13.97 5.92
N LEU A 262 6.57 12.74 5.82
CA LEU A 262 6.57 11.94 4.61
C LEU A 262 5.83 12.65 3.47
N GLY A 263 4.63 13.18 3.73
CA GLY A 263 3.88 13.95 2.74
C GLY A 263 4.67 15.17 2.24
N ALA A 264 5.36 15.88 3.15
CA ALA A 264 6.20 17.01 2.77
C ALA A 264 7.46 16.59 1.99
N GLN A 265 8.04 15.42 2.26
CA GLN A 265 9.17 14.86 1.51
C GLN A 265 8.73 14.50 0.09
N VAL A 266 7.64 13.76 -0.06
CA VAL A 266 7.08 13.38 -1.37
C VAL A 266 6.71 14.61 -2.20
N LEU A 267 6.07 15.63 -1.61
CA LEU A 267 5.77 16.88 -2.33
C LEU A 267 7.02 17.66 -2.76
N LYS A 268 8.17 17.48 -2.08
CA LYS A 268 9.44 18.12 -2.45
C LYS A 268 10.15 17.39 -3.59
N MET A 269 9.90 16.09 -3.78
CA MET A 269 10.48 15.31 -4.88
C MET A 269 10.02 15.83 -6.26
N GLY A 270 8.86 16.48 -6.32
CA GLY A 270 8.32 17.04 -7.57
C GLY A 270 7.62 15.96 -8.39
N ASP A 271 8.03 15.80 -9.65
CA ASP A 271 7.50 14.75 -10.52
C ASP A 271 7.91 13.37 -9.98
N LEU A 272 6.92 12.58 -9.56
CA LEU A 272 7.19 11.29 -8.92
C LEU A 272 7.59 10.24 -9.95
N ASN A 273 8.86 9.84 -9.93
CA ASN A 273 9.28 8.65 -10.67
C ASN A 273 8.94 7.40 -9.85
N ILE A 274 8.03 6.58 -10.37
CA ILE A 274 7.56 5.37 -9.69
C ILE A 274 8.19 4.14 -10.34
N LYS A 275 9.08 3.48 -9.60
CA LYS A 275 9.71 2.21 -9.97
C LYS A 275 8.93 1.05 -9.33
N GLN A 276 8.98 -0.13 -9.95
CA GLN A 276 8.30 -1.31 -9.42
C GLN A 276 9.17 -2.56 -9.48
N PHE A 277 8.94 -3.47 -8.54
CA PHE A 277 9.59 -4.77 -8.48
C PHE A 277 8.62 -5.82 -7.92
N GLU A 278 8.91 -7.08 -8.20
CA GLU A 278 8.17 -8.24 -7.72
C GLU A 278 9.17 -9.19 -7.07
N PHE A 279 8.89 -9.64 -5.86
CA PHE A 279 9.73 -10.58 -5.15
C PHE A 279 8.90 -11.73 -4.54
N PRO A 280 9.33 -13.01 -4.70
CA PRO A 280 10.42 -13.49 -5.54
C PRO A 280 10.27 -13.12 -7.01
N ILE A 281 11.38 -13.15 -7.75
CA ILE A 281 11.40 -12.84 -9.18
C ILE A 281 10.63 -13.94 -9.93
N ASP A 282 9.64 -13.56 -10.75
CA ASP A 282 8.82 -14.48 -11.56
C ASP A 282 9.59 -14.98 -12.80
N ASP A 283 10.63 -15.77 -12.56
CA ASP A 283 11.30 -16.55 -13.59
C ASP A 283 11.72 -17.93 -13.05
N GLU A 284 12.10 -18.82 -13.98
CA GLU A 284 12.51 -20.19 -13.66
C GLU A 284 13.93 -20.28 -13.05
N ILE A 285 14.67 -19.17 -13.00
CA ILE A 285 16.07 -19.13 -12.55
C ILE A 285 16.13 -18.82 -11.05
N HIS A 286 15.38 -17.81 -10.62
CA HIS A 286 15.43 -17.21 -9.30
C HIS A 286 14.33 -17.72 -8.38
N SER A 287 13.24 -18.25 -8.93
CA SER A 287 12.14 -18.81 -8.15
C SER A 287 11.71 -20.20 -8.61
N THR A 288 11.15 -20.98 -7.69
CA THR A 288 10.61 -22.31 -7.99
C THR A 288 9.31 -22.54 -7.23
N GLY A 289 8.22 -22.66 -7.99
CA GLY A 289 6.92 -23.08 -7.48
C GLY A 289 6.82 -24.59 -7.27
N GLY A 290 6.23 -25.04 -6.18
CA GLY A 290 6.00 -26.47 -5.94
C GLY A 290 5.26 -26.80 -4.64
N ILE A 291 4.75 -28.02 -4.53
CA ILE A 291 4.13 -28.52 -3.29
C ILE A 291 5.23 -28.93 -2.32
N TYR A 292 5.23 -28.37 -1.11
CA TYR A 292 6.24 -28.65 -0.10
C TYR A 292 5.61 -29.06 1.24
N GLY A 293 5.65 -30.37 1.54
CA GLY A 293 5.16 -30.94 2.79
C GLY A 293 3.75 -30.45 3.15
N LYS A 294 3.57 -29.98 4.39
CA LYS A 294 2.30 -29.45 4.90
C LYS A 294 2.02 -28.01 4.50
N ALA A 295 3.00 -27.30 3.92
CA ALA A 295 2.84 -25.90 3.49
C ALA A 295 2.01 -25.76 2.19
N GLY A 296 1.79 -26.87 1.48
CA GLY A 296 1.08 -26.88 0.21
C GLY A 296 1.94 -26.29 -0.92
N TRP A 297 1.30 -25.73 -1.94
CA TRP A 297 2.01 -25.07 -3.04
C TRP A 297 2.61 -23.74 -2.57
N VAL A 298 3.91 -23.55 -2.75
CA VAL A 298 4.68 -22.38 -2.31
C VAL A 298 5.67 -21.94 -3.39
N LEU A 299 6.13 -20.69 -3.30
CA LEU A 299 7.21 -20.12 -4.11
C LEU A 299 8.50 -20.10 -3.28
N ARG A 300 9.49 -20.89 -3.67
CA ARG A 300 10.84 -20.82 -3.08
C ARG A 300 11.70 -19.88 -3.92
N PHE A 301 12.65 -19.21 -3.28
CA PHE A 301 13.62 -18.34 -3.93
C PHE A 301 15.03 -18.65 -3.41
N ASP A 302 16.04 -18.34 -4.21
CA ASP A 302 17.44 -18.46 -3.81
C ASP A 302 17.81 -17.28 -2.88
N PRO A 303 18.45 -17.50 -1.72
CA PRO A 303 18.96 -16.41 -0.88
C PRO A 303 19.81 -15.37 -1.62
N ASP A 304 20.55 -15.76 -2.67
CA ASP A 304 21.37 -14.82 -3.46
C ASP A 304 20.52 -13.78 -4.21
N THR A 305 19.21 -14.05 -4.40
CA THR A 305 18.27 -13.07 -5.01
C THR A 305 17.92 -11.92 -4.07
N LEU A 306 18.25 -12.01 -2.78
CA LEU A 306 18.07 -10.90 -1.85
C LEU A 306 18.97 -9.72 -2.21
N ASP A 307 20.15 -9.96 -2.79
CA ASP A 307 21.02 -8.88 -3.26
C ASP A 307 20.34 -8.06 -4.35
N ILE A 308 19.60 -8.71 -5.26
CA ILE A 308 18.82 -8.03 -6.31
C ILE A 308 17.70 -7.19 -5.69
N LEU A 309 16.99 -7.74 -4.70
CA LEU A 309 15.95 -7.01 -3.96
C LEU A 309 16.54 -5.77 -3.25
N HIS A 310 17.70 -5.93 -2.61
CA HIS A 310 18.37 -4.86 -1.91
C HIS A 310 18.93 -3.81 -2.87
N ASP A 311 19.46 -4.23 -4.01
CA ASP A 311 19.95 -3.35 -5.07
C ASP A 311 18.82 -2.46 -5.60
N PHE A 312 17.64 -3.02 -5.80
CA PHE A 312 16.45 -2.26 -6.16
C PHE A 312 16.07 -1.25 -5.07
N ILE A 313 15.94 -1.69 -3.81
CA ILE A 313 15.46 -0.84 -2.71
C ILE A 313 16.48 0.25 -2.35
N PHE A 314 17.74 -0.11 -2.15
CA PHE A 314 18.74 0.76 -1.52
C PHE A 314 19.73 1.41 -2.48
N ASN A 315 20.07 0.73 -3.58
CA ASN A 315 21.11 1.18 -4.52
C ASN A 315 20.56 1.77 -5.82
N ASP A 316 19.22 1.76 -5.97
CA ASP A 316 18.53 2.26 -7.16
C ASP A 316 18.90 1.54 -8.46
N ILE A 317 19.17 0.23 -8.36
CA ILE A 317 19.52 -0.62 -9.49
C ILE A 317 18.30 -1.45 -9.87
N GLU A 318 17.72 -1.17 -11.03
CA GLU A 318 16.57 -1.92 -11.55
C GLU A 318 16.99 -3.28 -12.10
N PHE A 319 16.27 -4.33 -11.68
CA PHE A 319 16.35 -5.64 -12.31
C PHE A 319 15.57 -5.61 -13.63
N LYS A 320 16.28 -5.80 -14.75
CA LYS A 320 15.65 -5.92 -16.07
C LYS A 320 15.24 -7.37 -16.31
N GLN A 321 13.93 -7.62 -16.27
CA GLN A 321 13.30 -8.83 -16.78
C GLN A 321 13.37 -8.88 -18.31
#